data_AF-A0A450SYU8-F1
#
_entry.id   AF-A0A450SYU8-F1
#
_cell.length_a   1.000
_cell.length_b   1.000
_cell.length_c   1.000
_cell.angle_alpha   90.00
_cell.angle_beta   90.00
_cell.angle_gamma   90.00
#
_symmetry.space_group_name_H-M   'P 1'
#
loop_
_entity.id
_entity.type
_entity.pdbx_description
1 polymer ?
#
loop_
_entity_poly.entity_id
_entity_poly.type
_entity_poly.pdbx_seq_one_letter_code
_entity_poly.pdbx_strand_id
1 'polypeptide(L)'
;MKLMRGGRARWKIENETFNTLKNQGYHFEHNFGHGYKHLTTVLMHLMMLAFLIDQIQQLCCPMFQAALTTAQRKIYLWRKLRSRFDLCRIASWEALYHSIIHPLSIDLGYDTS
;
A
#
# COMPACT_ATOMS: atom_id res chain seq x y z
N MET A 1 2.44 30.00 1.12
CA MET A 1 2.96 28.63 1.35
C MET A 1 2.17 27.48 0.67
N LYS A 2 0.85 27.61 0.38
CA LYS A 2 0.04 26.55 -0.27
C LYS A 2 0.55 26.16 -1.68
N LEU A 3 0.97 27.13 -2.49
CA LEU A 3 1.49 26.93 -3.84
C LEU A 3 2.77 26.07 -3.88
N MET A 4 3.73 26.33 -2.99
CA MET A 4 4.95 25.54 -2.87
C MET A 4 4.68 24.09 -2.42
N ARG A 5 3.75 23.89 -1.49
CA ARG A 5 3.33 22.55 -1.04
C ARG A 5 2.66 21.77 -2.18
N GLY A 6 1.80 22.44 -2.96
CA GLY A 6 1.17 21.86 -4.15
C GLY A 6 2.20 21.47 -5.22
N GLY A 7 3.16 22.34 -5.51
CA GLY A 7 4.25 22.04 -6.44
C GLY A 7 5.08 20.82 -6.03
N ARG A 8 5.44 20.71 -4.74
CA ARG A 8 6.15 19.53 -4.21
C ARG A 8 5.31 18.25 -4.29
N ALA A 9 4.02 18.33 -4.00
CA ALA A 9 3.12 17.19 -4.12
C ALA A 9 3.00 16.72 -5.58
N ARG A 10 2.83 17.65 -6.54
CA ARG A 10 2.79 17.35 -7.98
C ARG A 10 4.07 16.66 -8.43
N TRP A 11 5.23 17.22 -8.09
CA TRP A 11 6.53 16.64 -8.41
C TRP A 11 6.67 15.22 -7.85
N LYS A 12 6.24 15.00 -6.61
CA LYS A 12 6.31 13.67 -5.97
C LYS A 12 5.42 12.64 -6.66
N ILE A 13 4.19 13.00 -7.02
CA ILE A 13 3.27 12.11 -7.76
C ILE A 13 3.89 11.71 -9.10
N GLU A 14 4.49 12.68 -9.81
CA GLU A 14 5.11 12.46 -11.11
C GLU A 14 6.36 11.56 -11.02
N ASN A 15 7.29 11.86 -10.11
CA ASN A 15 8.56 11.14 -9.99
C ASN A 15 8.48 9.80 -9.27
N GLU A 16 7.52 9.61 -8.36
CA GLU A 16 7.36 8.34 -7.66
C GLU A 16 6.26 7.51 -8.31
N THR A 17 5.01 7.97 -8.28
CA THR A 17 3.85 7.17 -8.70
C THR A 17 3.82 6.98 -10.22
N PHE A 18 3.85 8.05 -11.01
CA PHE A 18 3.79 7.91 -12.47
C PHE A 18 5.02 7.24 -13.05
N ASN A 19 6.22 7.53 -12.53
CA ASN A 19 7.42 6.81 -12.93
C ASN A 19 7.31 5.30 -12.65
N THR A 20 6.77 4.90 -11.48
CA THR A 20 6.53 3.48 -11.16
C THR A 20 5.54 2.84 -12.13
N LEU A 21 4.42 3.52 -12.42
CA LEU A 21 3.40 3.01 -13.35
C LEU A 21 3.92 2.87 -14.79
N LYS A 22 4.84 3.73 -15.20
CA LYS A 22 5.42 3.69 -16.55
C LYS A 22 6.56 2.68 -16.66
N ASN A 23 7.48 2.70 -15.70
CA ASN A 23 8.79 2.08 -15.84
C ASN A 23 9.05 0.88 -14.90
N GLN A 24 8.25 0.67 -13.85
CA GLN A 24 8.47 -0.42 -12.89
C GLN A 24 7.43 -1.55 -13.01
N GLY A 25 7.34 -2.13 -14.21
CA GLY A 25 6.64 -3.40 -14.44
C GLY A 25 5.15 -3.29 -14.78
N TYR A 26 4.53 -2.13 -14.62
CA TYR A 26 3.14 -1.92 -15.05
C TYR A 26 3.00 -1.55 -16.54
N HIS A 27 4.06 -0.97 -17.14
CA HIS A 27 4.16 -0.67 -18.57
C HIS A 27 2.92 0.03 -19.19
N PHE A 28 2.30 0.96 -18.46
CA PHE A 28 1.10 1.68 -18.93
C PHE A 28 1.33 2.52 -20.21
N GLU A 29 2.59 2.71 -20.65
CA GLU A 29 2.91 3.37 -21.92
C GLU A 29 2.78 2.43 -23.14
N HIS A 30 2.73 1.11 -22.93
CA HIS A 30 2.57 0.12 -23.98
C HIS A 30 1.20 -0.54 -23.91
N ASN A 31 0.40 -0.36 -24.95
CA ASN A 31 -0.74 -1.22 -25.19
C ASN A 31 -0.23 -2.56 -25.74
N PHE A 32 -0.14 -3.57 -24.88
CA PHE A 32 0.25 -4.93 -25.27
C PHE A 32 -0.78 -5.50 -26.26
N GLY A 33 -0.48 -5.39 -27.55
CA GLY A 33 -1.40 -5.66 -28.64
C GLY A 33 -1.52 -7.14 -28.97
N HIS A 34 -2.74 -7.66 -28.87
CA HIS A 34 -3.42 -8.48 -29.90
C HIS A 34 -4.93 -8.61 -29.59
N GLY A 35 -5.59 -7.53 -29.17
CA GLY A 35 -7.06 -7.52 -29.01
C GLY A 35 -7.67 -6.54 -28.01
N TYR A 36 -6.89 -5.92 -27.12
CA TYR A 36 -7.46 -5.11 -26.04
C TYR A 36 -7.16 -3.61 -26.19
N LYS A 37 -7.92 -2.93 -27.04
CA LYS A 37 -7.87 -1.46 -27.25
C LYS A 37 -8.06 -0.62 -25.95
N HIS A 38 -8.48 -1.24 -24.85
CA HIS A 38 -8.80 -0.56 -23.59
C HIS A 38 -8.13 -1.16 -22.35
N LEU A 39 -7.22 -2.15 -22.47
CA LEU A 39 -6.63 -2.81 -21.29
C LEU A 39 -5.92 -1.83 -20.36
N THR A 40 -5.06 -0.98 -20.92
CA THR A 40 -4.37 0.10 -20.20
C THR A 40 -5.36 1.04 -19.53
N THR A 41 -6.43 1.42 -20.22
CA THR A 41 -7.48 2.28 -19.68
C THR A 41 -8.21 1.59 -18.52
N VAL A 42 -8.60 0.33 -18.64
CA VAL A 42 -9.27 -0.43 -17.57
C VAL A 42 -8.36 -0.56 -16.35
N LEU A 43 -7.09 -0.90 -16.55
CA LEU A 43 -6.11 -0.97 -15.46
C LEU A 43 -5.91 0.39 -14.76
N MET A 44 -5.96 1.51 -15.50
CA MET A 44 -5.92 2.85 -14.89
C MET A 44 -7.17 3.11 -14.04
N HIS A 45 -8.36 2.72 -14.51
CA HIS A 45 -9.59 2.87 -13.71
C HIS A 45 -9.55 2.01 -12.44
N LEU A 46 -9.06 0.77 -12.53
CA LEU A 46 -8.89 -0.10 -11.36
C LEU A 46 -7.85 0.46 -10.38
N MET A 47 -6.78 1.07 -10.87
CA MET A 47 -5.78 1.75 -10.04
C MET A 47 -6.40 2.94 -9.28
N MET A 48 -7.16 3.79 -9.99
CA MET A 48 -7.85 4.93 -9.37
C MET A 48 -8.90 4.46 -8.34
N LEU A 49 -9.59 3.35 -8.62
CA LEU A 49 -10.52 2.73 -7.68
C LEU A 49 -9.79 2.20 -6.44
N ALA A 50 -8.66 1.52 -6.61
CA ALA A 50 -7.86 1.03 -5.49
C ALA A 50 -7.37 2.19 -4.59
N PHE A 51 -6.89 3.28 -5.19
CA PHE A 51 -6.51 4.48 -4.42
C PHE A 51 -7.69 5.11 -3.68
N LEU A 52 -8.87 5.16 -4.29
CA LEU A 52 -10.08 5.65 -3.63
C LEU A 52 -10.45 4.76 -2.44
N ILE A 53 -10.43 3.44 -2.61
CA ILE A 53 -10.70 2.48 -1.55
C ILE A 53 -9.69 2.65 -0.40
N ASP A 54 -8.40 2.78 -0.70
CA ASP A 54 -7.36 3.01 0.32
C ASP A 54 -7.60 4.32 1.09
N GLN A 55 -8.03 5.39 0.40
CA GLN A 55 -8.37 6.66 1.03
C GLN A 55 -9.60 6.54 1.93
N ILE A 56 -10.66 5.84 1.48
CA ILE A 56 -11.85 5.56 2.27
C ILE A 56 -11.49 4.72 3.49
N GLN A 57 -10.72 3.65 3.33
CA GLN A 57 -10.22 2.82 4.43
C GLN A 57 -9.47 3.67 5.46
N GLN A 58 -8.57 4.54 5.01
CA GLN A 58 -7.81 5.41 5.90
C GLN A 58 -8.70 6.41 6.66
N LEU A 59 -9.76 6.91 6.04
CA LEU A 59 -10.67 7.89 6.65
C LEU A 59 -11.68 7.24 7.60
N CYS A 60 -12.19 6.07 7.25
CA CYS A 60 -13.36 5.48 7.89
C CYS A 60 -13.05 4.29 8.81
N CYS A 61 -11.87 3.66 8.72
CA CYS A 61 -11.53 2.48 9.52
C CYS A 61 -10.71 2.87 10.77
N PRO A 62 -11.29 2.80 11.99
CA PRO A 62 -10.56 3.15 13.22
C PRO A 62 -9.39 2.20 13.50
N MET A 63 -9.54 0.91 13.18
CA MET A 63 -8.46 -0.07 13.37
C MET A 63 -7.29 0.19 12.42
N PHE A 64 -7.55 0.59 11.17
CA PHE A 64 -6.49 1.00 10.25
C PHE A 64 -5.77 2.24 10.78
N GLN A 65 -6.51 3.23 11.28
CA GLN A 65 -5.94 4.46 11.84
C GLN A 65 -5.09 4.19 13.10
N ALA A 66 -5.56 3.30 13.98
CA ALA A 66 -4.81 2.85 15.15
C ALA A 66 -3.53 2.11 14.72
N ALA A 67 -3.63 1.16 13.78
CA ALA A 67 -2.48 0.43 13.25
C ALA A 67 -1.47 1.36 12.56
N LEU A 68 -1.94 2.38 11.82
CA LEU A 68 -1.09 3.39 11.20
C LEU A 68 -0.39 4.26 12.25
N THR A 69 -1.10 4.63 13.32
CA THR A 69 -0.51 5.36 14.46
C THR A 69 0.57 4.52 15.12
N THR A 70 0.33 3.25 15.42
CA THR A 70 1.35 2.34 15.98
C THR A 70 2.54 2.16 15.03
N ALA A 71 2.28 2.04 13.72
CA ALA A 71 3.34 1.90 12.72
C ALA A 71 4.08 3.22 12.40
N GLN A 72 3.57 4.38 12.83
CA GLN A 72 4.11 5.74 12.64
C GLN A 72 4.16 6.25 11.19
N ARG A 73 4.41 5.38 10.21
CA ARG A 73 4.50 5.73 8.78
C ARG A 73 3.78 4.69 7.93
N LYS A 74 3.11 5.14 6.87
CA LYS A 74 2.40 4.25 5.93
C LYS A 74 3.30 3.15 5.36
N ILE A 75 4.53 3.48 4.97
CA ILE A 75 5.50 2.51 4.44
C ILE A 75 5.76 1.38 5.45
N TYR A 76 5.83 1.70 6.75
CA TYR A 76 6.04 0.69 7.80
C TYR A 76 4.78 -0.13 8.05
N LEU A 77 3.59 0.48 7.98
CA LEU A 77 2.33 -0.25 8.05
C LEU A 77 2.23 -1.28 6.92
N TRP A 78 2.48 -0.87 5.67
CA TRP A 78 2.45 -1.77 4.52
C TRP A 78 3.48 -2.89 4.62
N ARG A 79 4.70 -2.58 5.09
CA ARG A 79 5.72 -3.61 5.34
C ARG A 79 5.27 -4.63 6.40
N LYS A 80 4.66 -4.17 7.50
CA LYS A 80 4.11 -5.05 8.54
C LYS A 80 2.97 -5.90 8.00
N LEU A 81 2.02 -5.32 7.28
CA LEU A 81 0.92 -6.04 6.62
C LEU A 81 1.46 -7.16 5.72
N ARG A 82 2.39 -6.84 4.83
CA ARG A 82 3.03 -7.83 3.94
C ARG A 82 3.67 -8.96 4.74
N SER A 83 4.48 -8.63 5.75
CA SER A 83 5.11 -9.64 6.61
C SER A 83 4.09 -10.55 7.31
N ARG A 84 2.91 -10.05 7.71
CA ARG A 84 1.86 -10.90 8.28
C ARG A 84 1.22 -11.82 7.24
N PHE A 85 1.02 -11.35 6.01
CA PHE A 85 0.54 -12.22 4.91
C PHE A 85 1.55 -13.31 4.58
N ASP A 86 2.85 -13.00 4.63
CA ASP A 86 3.91 -13.97 4.30
C ASP A 86 4.12 -15.02 5.42
N LEU A 87 3.93 -14.64 6.69
CA LEU A 87 4.29 -15.48 7.84
C LEU A 87 3.10 -16.08 8.60
N CYS A 88 1.88 -15.58 8.40
CA CYS A 88 0.75 -15.93 9.26
C CYS A 88 -0.48 -16.30 8.44
N ARG A 89 -1.25 -17.29 8.95
CA ARG A 89 -2.62 -17.51 8.51
C ARG A 89 -3.53 -16.48 9.16
N ILE A 90 -4.10 -15.58 8.37
CA ILE A 90 -4.95 -14.48 8.85
C ILE A 90 -6.40 -14.95 8.91
N ALA A 91 -6.98 -14.94 10.12
CA ALA A 91 -8.37 -15.36 10.34
C ALA A 91 -9.39 -14.27 9.96
N SER A 92 -9.04 -13.00 10.15
CA SER A 92 -9.88 -11.85 9.80
C SER A 92 -9.04 -10.55 9.70
N TRP A 93 -9.65 -9.49 9.18
CA TRP A 93 -9.02 -8.16 9.13
C TRP A 93 -8.79 -7.57 10.52
N GLU A 94 -9.68 -7.82 11.46
CA GLU A 94 -9.54 -7.40 12.86
C GLU A 94 -8.30 -8.05 13.48
N ALA A 95 -8.14 -9.37 13.31
CA ALA A 95 -6.97 -10.09 13.80
C ALA A 95 -5.66 -9.54 13.18
N LEU A 96 -5.69 -9.23 11.88
CA LEU A 96 -4.56 -8.63 11.18
C LEU A 96 -4.17 -7.27 11.79
N TYR A 97 -5.11 -6.34 11.91
CA TYR A 97 -4.82 -5.01 12.46
C TYR A 97 -4.46 -5.08 13.94
N HIS A 98 -5.10 -5.94 14.73
CA HIS A 98 -4.79 -6.13 16.13
C HIS A 98 -3.34 -6.62 16.33
N SER A 99 -2.85 -7.51 15.47
CA SER A 99 -1.44 -7.97 15.50
C SER A 99 -0.39 -6.87 15.22
N ILE A 100 -0.84 -5.75 14.64
CA ILE A 100 0.00 -4.58 14.34
C ILE A 100 -0.11 -3.55 15.47
N ILE A 101 -1.31 -3.33 15.99
CA ILE A 101 -1.59 -2.42 17.11
C ILE A 101 -0.93 -2.93 18.39
N HIS A 102 -1.05 -4.23 18.64
CA HIS A 102 -0.48 -4.95 19.78
C HIS A 102 0.49 -6.02 19.27
N PRO A 103 1.73 -5.63 18.93
CA PRO A 103 2.71 -6.58 18.40
C PRO A 103 3.12 -7.57 19.49
N LEU A 104 3.06 -8.87 19.18
CA LEU A 104 3.70 -9.88 20.02
C LEU A 104 5.23 -9.68 20.00
N SER A 105 5.85 -9.73 21.17
CA SER A 105 7.27 -10.00 21.32
C SER A 105 7.48 -11.50 21.24
N ILE A 106 8.20 -11.94 20.19
CA ILE A 106 8.66 -13.33 20.09
C ILE A 106 10.15 -13.29 20.42
N ASP A 107 10.54 -13.94 21.50
CA ASP A 107 11.95 -14.08 21.85
C ASP A 107 12.60 -15.06 20.88
N LEU A 108 13.56 -14.56 20.11
CA LEU A 108 14.36 -15.38 19.21
C LEU A 108 15.53 -15.94 20.02
N GLY A 109 15.34 -17.13 20.59
CA GLY A 109 16.41 -17.95 21.13
C GLY A 109 17.21 -18.62 20.01
N TYR A 110 18.49 -18.88 20.26
CA TYR A 110 19.28 -19.84 19.50
C TYR A 110 19.12 -21.20 20.14
N ASP A 111 18.99 -22.26 19.34
CA ASP A 111 19.05 -23.62 19.88
C ASP A 111 20.48 -23.85 20.38
N THR A 112 20.62 -24.06 21.69
CA THR A 112 21.91 -24.39 22.34
C THR A 112 22.20 -25.88 22.38
N SER A 113 21.33 -26.70 21.77
CA SER A 113 21.44 -28.16 21.75
C SER A 113 22.51 -28.66 20.78
#